data_AF-A0A564WU32-F1
#
_entry.id   AF-A0A564WU32-F1
#
_cell.length_a   1.000
_cell.length_b   1.000
_cell.length_c   1.000
_cell.angle_alpha   90.00
_cell.angle_beta   90.00
_cell.angle_gamma   90.00
#
_symmetry.space_group_name_H-M   'P 1'
#
loop_
_entity.id
_entity.type
_entity.pdbx_description
1 polymer ?
#
loop_
_entity_poly.entity_id
_entity_poly.type
_entity_poly.pdbx_seq_one_letter_code
_entity_poly.pdbx_strand_id
1 'polypeptide(L)'
;MNSSDNFQDSALSRLMPLMNSSFTPGQAQATVDNFQDLEQRQIAQAELYYFSGRAEECRNIAELYLQDKDLCLRLSAALLYSFSNLTLGNPSASRMGFRNIQECLLLAKDSSAPKGIMASCVFANYLAMVLMHLPTDGLPPLQDFLPSLPSGLRAYAVYVLAHNAYLHKEYKRALGLCQSVFLMLDGCYPVAMEYLYCVIIMCLINLKQQDEARKALIKAWNMAKPDGFLEPFIEHHGLMLGQIEACIKPAEPESYRQLSQAVIAFSRGWMAIHNPQLQSSVTDKLTPMEYSIAMLASKGWTNQEIAKQLSLSPNTIKHYLSRIFHLLDIEKREELKPFVNK
;
A
#
# COMPACT_ATOMS: atom_id res chain seq x y z
N MET A 1 -29.83 21.19 5.91
CA MET A 1 -29.76 21.62 4.50
C MET A 1 -28.79 20.67 3.81
N ASN A 2 -29.31 19.89 2.86
CA ASN A 2 -28.58 18.84 2.16
C ASN A 2 -27.42 19.45 1.35
N SER A 3 -26.19 19.11 1.72
CA SER A 3 -25.01 19.24 0.87
C SER A 3 -24.50 17.84 0.53
N SER A 4 -25.40 17.01 -0.01
CA SER A 4 -25.02 15.93 -0.91
C SER A 4 -24.69 16.58 -2.25
N ASP A 5 -23.54 17.28 -2.31
CA ASP A 5 -23.05 17.86 -3.56
C ASP A 5 -22.60 16.71 -4.45
N ASN A 6 -23.48 16.39 -5.40
CA ASN A 6 -23.29 15.97 -6.80
C ASN A 6 -21.84 15.86 -7.35
N PHE A 7 -20.93 15.16 -6.69
CA PHE A 7 -19.62 14.78 -7.24
C PHE A 7 -19.68 13.54 -8.13
N GLN A 8 -20.85 12.88 -8.23
CA GLN A 8 -21.03 11.67 -9.04
C GLN A 8 -20.75 11.89 -10.54
N ASP A 9 -20.85 13.13 -11.04
CA ASP A 9 -20.77 13.45 -12.48
C ASP A 9 -19.46 14.13 -12.95
N SER A 10 -18.46 14.26 -12.07
CA SER A 10 -17.15 14.78 -12.49
C SER A 10 -16.30 13.65 -13.08
N ALA A 11 -15.57 13.89 -14.17
CA ALA A 11 -14.63 12.88 -14.74
C ALA A 11 -13.64 12.30 -13.71
N LEU A 12 -13.43 13.01 -12.60
CA LEU A 12 -12.58 12.58 -11.47
C LEU A 12 -13.22 11.50 -10.59
N SER A 13 -14.55 11.32 -10.62
CA SER A 13 -15.25 10.26 -9.88
C SER A 13 -14.93 8.86 -10.44
N ARG A 14 -14.37 8.80 -11.66
CA ARG A 14 -14.03 7.57 -12.38
C ARG A 14 -12.64 7.01 -12.05
N LEU A 15 -11.75 7.78 -11.42
CA LEU A 15 -10.46 7.27 -10.95
C LEU A 15 -10.63 6.59 -9.60
N MET A 16 -10.33 5.28 -9.52
CA MET A 16 -10.43 4.46 -8.31
C MET A 16 -11.75 4.74 -7.53
N PRO A 17 -12.92 4.54 -8.17
CA PRO A 17 -14.23 4.87 -7.62
C PRO A 17 -14.50 4.32 -6.21
N LEU A 18 -14.10 3.08 -5.90
CA LEU A 18 -14.33 2.51 -4.56
C LEU A 18 -13.42 3.17 -3.51
N MET A 19 -12.13 3.34 -3.80
CA MET A 19 -11.19 4.09 -2.96
C MET A 19 -11.69 5.51 -2.69
N ASN A 20 -12.32 6.13 -3.69
CA ASN A 20 -12.84 7.49 -3.59
C ASN A 20 -14.24 7.58 -2.95
N SER A 21 -14.83 6.45 -2.53
CA SER A 21 -16.17 6.43 -1.96
C SER A 21 -16.15 6.46 -0.44
N SER A 22 -17.08 7.21 0.14
CA SER A 22 -17.34 7.16 1.58
C SER A 22 -18.40 6.09 1.86
N PHE A 23 -18.09 5.14 2.74
CA PHE A 23 -19.02 4.09 3.14
C PHE A 23 -18.70 3.55 4.54
N THR A 24 -19.69 2.92 5.17
CA THR A 24 -19.51 2.23 6.45
C THR A 24 -18.76 0.92 6.21
N PRO A 25 -17.72 0.57 7.01
CA PRO A 25 -17.08 -0.73 6.93
C PRO A 25 -18.09 -1.90 6.96
N GLY A 26 -17.92 -2.85 6.06
CA GLY A 26 -18.84 -3.96 5.79
C GLY A 26 -19.88 -3.66 4.71
N GLN A 27 -19.78 -2.51 4.02
CA GLN A 27 -20.68 -2.10 2.94
C GLN A 27 -19.95 -1.90 1.60
N ALA A 28 -18.72 -2.41 1.44
CA ALA A 28 -17.96 -2.20 0.20
C ALA A 28 -18.68 -2.78 -1.02
N GLN A 29 -19.20 -4.01 -0.95
CA GLN A 29 -19.93 -4.62 -2.08
C GLN A 29 -21.22 -3.83 -2.41
N ALA A 30 -22.00 -3.45 -1.40
CA ALA A 30 -23.20 -2.62 -1.61
C ALA A 30 -22.85 -1.27 -2.26
N THR A 31 -21.71 -0.68 -1.88
CA THR A 31 -21.20 0.55 -2.49
C THR A 31 -20.84 0.33 -3.96
N VAL A 32 -20.18 -0.77 -4.29
CA VAL A 32 -19.89 -1.16 -5.69
C VAL A 32 -21.17 -1.34 -6.49
N ASP A 33 -22.16 -2.07 -5.95
CA ASP A 33 -23.41 -2.40 -6.65
C ASP A 33 -24.24 -1.15 -6.99
N ASN A 34 -24.08 -0.07 -6.21
CA ASN A 34 -24.81 1.20 -6.37
C ASN A 34 -24.30 2.08 -7.52
N PHE A 35 -23.11 1.83 -8.08
CA PHE A 35 -22.63 2.57 -9.25
C PHE A 35 -23.51 2.29 -10.48
N GLN A 36 -24.09 3.36 -11.03
CA GLN A 36 -24.99 3.26 -12.19
C GLN A 36 -24.24 3.10 -13.51
N ASP A 37 -23.09 3.78 -13.65
CA ASP A 37 -22.20 3.65 -14.79
C ASP A 37 -21.52 2.27 -14.76
N LEU A 38 -21.67 1.51 -15.86
CA LEU A 38 -21.19 0.13 -15.92
C LEU A 38 -19.67 0.04 -15.83
N GLU A 39 -18.94 0.96 -16.48
CA GLU A 39 -17.48 0.95 -16.53
C GLU A 39 -16.89 1.30 -15.16
N GLN A 40 -17.45 2.34 -14.53
CA GLN A 40 -17.12 2.74 -13.16
C GLN A 40 -17.41 1.60 -12.17
N ARG A 41 -18.56 0.93 -12.28
CA ARG A 41 -18.89 -0.22 -11.42
C ARG A 41 -17.91 -1.38 -11.63
N GLN A 42 -17.49 -1.66 -12.86
CA GLN A 42 -16.51 -2.70 -13.13
C GLN A 42 -15.14 -2.37 -12.53
N ILE A 43 -14.66 -1.14 -12.66
CA ILE A 43 -13.43 -0.71 -11.98
C ILE A 43 -13.58 -0.77 -10.46
N ALA A 44 -14.71 -0.31 -9.89
CA ALA A 44 -14.96 -0.40 -8.45
C ALA A 44 -14.99 -1.85 -7.95
N GLN A 45 -15.51 -2.76 -8.76
CA GLN A 45 -15.49 -4.19 -8.48
C GLN A 45 -14.07 -4.77 -8.55
N ALA A 46 -13.25 -4.32 -9.51
CA ALA A 46 -11.85 -4.68 -9.60
C ALA A 46 -11.04 -4.17 -8.39
N GLU A 47 -11.31 -2.95 -7.92
CA GLU A 47 -10.77 -2.43 -6.66
C GLU A 47 -11.16 -3.29 -5.46
N LEU A 48 -12.43 -3.67 -5.33
CA LEU A 48 -12.87 -4.56 -4.26
C LEU A 48 -12.12 -5.90 -4.31
N TYR A 49 -11.96 -6.49 -5.49
CA TYR A 49 -11.16 -7.70 -5.65
C TYR A 49 -9.69 -7.47 -5.24
N TYR A 50 -9.08 -6.37 -5.68
CA TYR A 50 -7.71 -6.02 -5.33
C TYR A 50 -7.52 -5.90 -3.82
N PHE A 51 -8.27 -5.02 -3.16
CA PHE A 51 -8.11 -4.75 -1.73
C PHE A 51 -8.43 -5.98 -0.86
N SER A 52 -9.28 -6.89 -1.34
CA SER A 52 -9.59 -8.16 -0.67
C SER A 52 -8.63 -9.32 -1.00
N GLY A 53 -7.50 -9.06 -1.69
CA GLY A 53 -6.49 -10.07 -2.01
C GLY A 53 -6.87 -11.04 -3.14
N ARG A 54 -7.91 -10.73 -3.92
CA ARG A 54 -8.40 -11.50 -5.08
C ARG A 54 -7.76 -10.99 -6.36
N ALA A 55 -6.45 -11.19 -6.46
CA ALA A 55 -5.61 -10.60 -7.51
C ALA A 55 -5.99 -11.07 -8.93
N GLU A 56 -6.45 -12.31 -9.10
CA GLU A 56 -6.82 -12.86 -10.40
C GLU A 56 -8.10 -12.22 -10.95
N GLU A 57 -9.15 -12.13 -10.14
CA GLU A 57 -10.40 -11.46 -10.48
C GLU A 57 -10.20 -9.97 -10.77
N CYS A 58 -9.38 -9.29 -9.94
CA CYS A 58 -8.96 -7.92 -10.19
C CYS A 58 -8.29 -7.77 -11.56
N ARG A 59 -7.27 -8.60 -11.84
CA ARG A 59 -6.51 -8.56 -13.10
C ARG A 59 -7.40 -8.80 -14.31
N ASN A 60 -8.31 -9.77 -14.24
CA ASN A 60 -9.27 -10.08 -15.32
C ASN A 60 -10.09 -8.85 -15.75
N ILE A 61 -10.60 -8.08 -14.78
CA ILE A 61 -11.39 -6.88 -15.09
C ILE A 61 -10.48 -5.74 -15.55
N ALA A 62 -9.38 -5.47 -14.83
CA ALA A 62 -8.48 -4.38 -15.14
C ALA A 62 -7.88 -4.48 -16.55
N GLU A 63 -7.60 -5.69 -17.02
CA GLU A 63 -7.06 -5.94 -18.37
C GLU A 63 -7.93 -5.36 -19.50
N LEU A 64 -9.25 -5.34 -19.32
CA LEU A 64 -10.21 -4.83 -20.31
C LEU A 64 -10.09 -3.33 -20.56
N TYR A 65 -9.56 -2.59 -19.59
CA TYR A 65 -9.53 -1.13 -19.56
C TYR A 65 -8.13 -0.52 -19.78
N LEU A 66 -7.10 -1.35 -20.03
CA LEU A 66 -5.71 -0.88 -20.18
C LEU A 66 -5.46 0.06 -21.37
N GLN A 67 -6.38 0.09 -22.33
CA GLN A 67 -6.33 0.94 -23.53
C GLN A 67 -7.59 1.81 -23.65
N ASP A 68 -8.31 2.03 -22.54
CA ASP A 68 -9.50 2.86 -22.55
C ASP A 68 -9.20 4.31 -22.95
N LYS A 69 -10.17 4.97 -23.59
CA LYS A 69 -10.06 6.38 -23.99
C LYS A 69 -10.24 7.32 -22.80
N ASP A 70 -11.01 6.92 -21.80
CA ASP A 70 -11.12 7.62 -20.53
C ASP A 70 -9.84 7.37 -19.72
N LEU A 71 -9.03 8.42 -19.59
CA LEU A 71 -7.77 8.33 -18.86
C LEU A 71 -7.95 7.92 -17.39
N CYS A 72 -9.07 8.24 -16.74
CA CYS A 72 -9.29 7.86 -15.34
C CYS A 72 -9.58 6.36 -15.21
N LEU A 73 -10.36 5.78 -16.12
CA LEU A 73 -10.57 4.33 -16.19
C LEU A 73 -9.26 3.61 -16.54
N ARG A 74 -8.54 4.10 -17.57
CA ARG A 74 -7.24 3.54 -17.98
C ARG A 74 -6.20 3.59 -16.86
N LEU A 75 -6.14 4.67 -16.09
CA LEU A 75 -5.25 4.80 -14.93
C LEU A 75 -5.62 3.83 -13.80
N SER A 76 -6.91 3.73 -13.45
CA SER A 76 -7.38 2.79 -12.42
C SER A 76 -7.03 1.36 -12.81
N ALA A 77 -7.33 0.98 -14.04
CA ALA A 77 -6.98 -0.31 -14.62
C ALA A 77 -5.48 -0.57 -14.60
N ALA A 78 -4.66 0.40 -14.99
CA ALA A 78 -3.21 0.26 -15.02
C ALA A 78 -2.60 0.09 -13.62
N LEU A 79 -3.10 0.82 -12.61
CA LEU A 79 -2.73 0.64 -11.20
C LEU A 79 -3.09 -0.77 -10.73
N LEU A 80 -4.35 -1.15 -10.83
CA LEU A 80 -4.87 -2.45 -10.41
C LEU A 80 -4.14 -3.61 -11.09
N TYR A 81 -4.00 -3.55 -12.41
CA TYR A 81 -3.30 -4.55 -13.20
C TYR A 81 -1.82 -4.63 -12.84
N SER A 82 -1.16 -3.50 -12.58
CA SER A 82 0.27 -3.50 -12.25
C SER A 82 0.55 -4.24 -10.94
N PHE A 83 -0.19 -3.91 -9.89
CA PHE A 83 0.05 -4.43 -8.55
C PHE A 83 -0.54 -5.83 -8.35
N SER A 84 -1.70 -6.15 -8.93
CA SER A 84 -2.25 -7.51 -8.86
C SER A 84 -1.29 -8.52 -9.51
N ASN A 85 -0.60 -8.13 -10.60
CA ASN A 85 0.38 -8.98 -11.25
C ASN A 85 1.70 -9.14 -10.46
N LEU A 86 1.97 -8.31 -9.44
CA LEU A 86 3.06 -8.60 -8.49
C LEU A 86 2.70 -9.84 -7.68
N THR A 87 1.50 -9.88 -7.12
CA THR A 87 0.98 -11.02 -6.34
C THR A 87 0.85 -12.27 -7.21
N LEU A 88 0.43 -12.13 -8.48
CA LEU A 88 0.34 -13.26 -9.43
C LEU A 88 1.70 -13.73 -9.97
N GLY A 89 2.81 -13.07 -9.63
CA GLY A 89 4.15 -13.45 -10.08
C GLY A 89 4.40 -13.20 -11.57
N ASN A 90 3.74 -12.20 -12.16
CA ASN A 90 3.90 -11.83 -13.58
C ASN A 90 4.56 -10.44 -13.72
N PRO A 91 5.88 -10.34 -13.56
CA PRO A 91 6.58 -9.06 -13.59
C PRO A 91 6.55 -8.38 -14.97
N SER A 92 6.34 -9.13 -16.05
CA SER A 92 6.17 -8.53 -17.39
C SER A 92 4.88 -7.74 -17.48
N ALA A 93 3.77 -8.33 -17.01
CA ALA A 93 2.48 -7.67 -16.93
C ALA A 93 2.50 -6.47 -15.98
N SER A 94 3.16 -6.59 -14.81
CA SER A 94 3.33 -5.46 -13.89
C SER A 94 4.05 -4.28 -14.55
N ARG A 95 5.15 -4.54 -15.27
CA ARG A 95 5.87 -3.49 -16.02
C ARG A 95 5.03 -2.86 -17.12
N MET A 96 4.17 -3.64 -17.79
CA MET A 96 3.23 -3.09 -18.76
C MET A 96 2.24 -2.12 -18.11
N GLY A 97 1.65 -2.49 -16.97
CA GLY A 97 0.78 -1.60 -16.20
C GLY A 97 1.48 -0.31 -15.79
N PHE A 98 2.70 -0.38 -15.24
CA PHE A 98 3.47 0.81 -14.89
C PHE A 98 3.78 1.72 -16.10
N ARG A 99 4.09 1.13 -17.27
CA ARG A 99 4.28 1.91 -18.50
C ARG A 99 2.99 2.62 -18.94
N ASN A 100 1.83 1.97 -18.83
CA ASN A 100 0.55 2.60 -19.13
C ASN A 100 0.28 3.82 -18.22
N ILE A 101 0.64 3.76 -16.94
CA ILE A 101 0.52 4.90 -16.00
C ILE A 101 1.38 6.08 -16.45
N GLN A 102 2.62 5.81 -16.89
CA GLN A 102 3.53 6.84 -17.41
C GLN A 102 3.02 7.44 -18.72
N GLU A 103 2.52 6.59 -19.64
CA GLU A 103 1.95 7.03 -20.91
C GLU A 103 0.74 7.94 -20.72
N CYS A 104 -0.15 7.64 -19.76
CA CYS A 104 -1.29 8.50 -19.43
C CYS A 104 -0.86 9.91 -19.01
N LEU A 105 0.26 10.04 -18.29
CA LEU A 105 0.80 11.37 -17.92
C LEU A 105 1.34 12.12 -19.13
N LEU A 106 1.99 11.44 -20.07
CA LEU A 106 2.47 12.06 -21.32
C LEU A 106 1.29 12.51 -22.18
N LEU A 107 0.31 11.65 -22.39
CA LEU A 107 -0.91 11.98 -23.15
C LEU A 107 -1.65 13.17 -22.53
N ALA A 108 -1.77 13.23 -21.20
CA ALA A 108 -2.41 14.35 -20.50
C ALA A 108 -1.63 15.67 -20.68
N LYS A 109 -0.30 15.62 -20.75
CA LYS A 109 0.54 16.80 -21.03
C LYS A 109 0.37 17.27 -22.48
N ASP A 110 0.50 16.36 -23.43
CA ASP A 110 0.47 16.67 -24.86
C ASP A 110 -0.90 17.21 -25.30
N SER A 111 -1.98 16.67 -24.73
CA SER A 111 -3.34 17.13 -25.00
C SER A 111 -3.77 18.35 -24.19
N SER A 112 -2.92 18.89 -23.31
CA SER A 112 -3.28 19.95 -22.37
C SER A 112 -4.55 19.63 -21.57
N ALA A 113 -4.60 18.41 -21.01
CA ALA A 113 -5.77 17.89 -20.33
C ALA A 113 -6.22 18.80 -19.15
N PRO A 114 -7.52 18.80 -18.82
CA PRO A 114 -8.05 19.50 -17.65
C PRO A 114 -7.25 19.21 -16.37
N LYS A 115 -7.13 20.21 -15.49
CA LYS A 115 -6.31 20.13 -14.27
C LYS A 115 -6.62 18.90 -13.40
N GLY A 116 -7.88 18.46 -13.34
CA GLY A 116 -8.27 17.24 -12.61
C GLY A 116 -7.68 15.96 -13.20
N ILE A 117 -7.69 15.82 -14.53
CA ILE A 117 -7.08 14.66 -15.21
C ILE A 117 -5.56 14.67 -15.01
N MET A 118 -4.94 15.84 -15.14
CA MET A 118 -3.52 16.00 -14.84
C MET A 118 -3.21 15.61 -13.38
N ALA A 119 -4.03 16.03 -12.41
CA ALA A 119 -3.90 15.65 -11.01
C ALA A 119 -3.97 14.13 -10.82
N SER A 120 -4.90 13.47 -11.51
CA SER A 120 -5.07 12.01 -11.51
C SER A 120 -3.84 11.28 -12.06
N CYS A 121 -3.29 11.75 -13.19
CA CYS A 121 -2.06 11.19 -13.77
C CYS A 121 -0.85 11.37 -12.84
N VAL A 122 -0.68 12.56 -12.25
CA VAL A 122 0.42 12.83 -11.31
C VAL A 122 0.28 11.95 -10.07
N PHE A 123 -0.92 11.88 -9.49
CA PHE A 123 -1.21 11.01 -8.35
C PHE A 123 -0.89 9.54 -8.64
N ALA A 124 -1.38 8.98 -9.75
CA ALA A 124 -1.15 7.58 -10.10
C ALA A 124 0.34 7.25 -10.31
N ASN A 125 1.10 8.17 -10.91
CA ASN A 125 2.55 8.00 -11.06
C ASN A 125 3.27 8.04 -9.70
N TYR A 126 2.89 8.98 -8.81
CA TYR A 126 3.43 9.01 -7.46
C TYR A 126 3.13 7.73 -6.68
N LEU A 127 1.88 7.23 -6.75
CA LEU A 127 1.49 6.00 -6.10
C LEU A 127 2.33 4.81 -6.60
N ALA A 128 2.47 4.68 -7.93
CA ALA A 128 3.29 3.63 -8.56
C ALA A 128 4.76 3.68 -8.09
N MET A 129 5.37 4.86 -8.09
CA MET A 129 6.78 5.01 -7.72
C MET A 129 7.00 4.79 -6.22
N VAL A 130 6.19 5.42 -5.37
CA VAL A 130 6.36 5.35 -3.90
C VAL A 130 6.11 3.94 -3.39
N LEU A 131 5.07 3.24 -3.86
CA LEU A 131 4.79 1.87 -3.41
C LEU A 131 5.87 0.87 -3.88
N MET A 132 6.52 1.14 -5.01
CA MET A 132 7.69 0.41 -5.47
C MET A 132 9.02 0.88 -4.84
N HIS A 133 8.98 1.83 -3.90
CA HIS A 133 10.15 2.49 -3.28
C HIS A 133 11.13 3.11 -4.29
N LEU A 134 10.62 3.57 -5.43
CA LEU A 134 11.40 4.20 -6.50
C LEU A 134 11.44 5.72 -6.32
N PRO A 135 12.51 6.39 -6.81
CA PRO A 135 12.57 7.84 -6.79
C PRO A 135 11.41 8.47 -7.58
N THR A 136 10.88 9.57 -7.05
CA THR A 136 9.84 10.37 -7.72
C THR A 136 10.43 11.55 -8.50
N ASP A 137 11.75 11.56 -8.70
CA ASP A 137 12.45 12.63 -9.42
C ASP A 137 11.90 12.76 -10.84
N GLY A 138 11.61 13.99 -11.26
CA GLY A 138 11.04 14.28 -12.60
C GLY A 138 9.51 14.26 -12.68
N LEU A 139 8.80 13.89 -11.62
CA LEU A 139 7.35 14.09 -11.54
C LEU A 139 7.00 15.51 -11.06
N PRO A 140 5.91 16.13 -11.57
CA PRO A 140 5.39 17.38 -11.02
C PRO A 140 5.03 17.22 -9.53
N PRO A 141 5.28 18.20 -8.65
CA PRO A 141 5.03 18.03 -7.22
C PRO A 141 3.57 17.69 -6.92
N LEU A 142 3.30 16.49 -6.39
CA LEU A 142 1.94 16.03 -6.09
C LEU A 142 1.14 17.00 -5.18
N GLN A 143 1.85 17.71 -4.30
CA GLN A 143 1.30 18.73 -3.38
C GLN A 143 0.45 19.78 -4.11
N ASP A 144 0.89 20.20 -5.30
CA ASP A 144 0.26 21.26 -6.09
C ASP A 144 -1.07 20.81 -6.72
N PHE A 145 -1.29 19.49 -6.77
CA PHE A 145 -2.46 18.86 -7.38
C PHE A 145 -3.51 18.40 -6.36
N LEU A 146 -3.18 18.33 -5.06
CA LEU A 146 -4.10 17.90 -4.00
C LEU A 146 -5.46 18.61 -4.02
N PRO A 147 -5.56 19.95 -4.23
CA PRO A 147 -6.85 20.64 -4.26
C PRO A 147 -7.75 20.19 -5.42
N SER A 148 -7.17 19.59 -6.46
CA SER A 148 -7.89 19.13 -7.66
C SER A 148 -8.33 17.66 -7.55
N LEU A 149 -7.96 16.97 -6.47
CA LEU A 149 -8.40 15.59 -6.19
C LEU A 149 -9.66 15.61 -5.30
N PRO A 150 -10.61 14.66 -5.51
CA PRO A 150 -11.74 14.45 -4.61
C PRO A 150 -11.29 13.93 -3.24
N SER A 151 -12.15 14.02 -2.21
CA SER A 151 -11.78 13.80 -0.80
C SER A 151 -11.08 12.46 -0.54
N GLY A 152 -11.61 11.34 -1.05
CA GLY A 152 -11.01 10.01 -0.86
C GLY A 152 -9.64 9.89 -1.54
N LEU A 153 -9.53 10.30 -2.81
CA LEU A 153 -8.25 10.33 -3.52
C LEU A 153 -7.25 11.31 -2.91
N ARG A 154 -7.70 12.43 -2.37
CA ARG A 154 -6.83 13.40 -1.68
C ARG A 154 -6.27 12.79 -0.40
N ALA A 155 -7.09 12.07 0.38
CA ALA A 155 -6.61 11.34 1.55
C ALA A 155 -5.57 10.28 1.16
N TYR A 156 -5.83 9.55 0.07
CA TYR A 156 -4.91 8.55 -0.44
C TYR A 156 -3.62 9.17 -1.00
N ALA A 157 -3.70 10.32 -1.67
CA ALA A 157 -2.53 11.09 -2.10
C ALA A 157 -1.68 11.58 -0.92
N VAL A 158 -2.29 11.97 0.21
CA VAL A 158 -1.56 12.30 1.43
C VAL A 158 -0.91 11.06 2.04
N TYR A 159 -1.54 9.88 1.98
CA TYR A 159 -0.88 8.62 2.31
C TYR A 159 0.40 8.46 1.48
N VAL A 160 0.35 8.65 0.16
CA VAL A 160 1.52 8.52 -0.72
C VAL A 160 2.63 9.51 -0.33
N LEU A 161 2.28 10.77 -0.02
CA LEU A 161 3.24 11.76 0.46
C LEU A 161 3.85 11.38 1.82
N ALA A 162 3.04 10.85 2.73
CA ALA A 162 3.49 10.40 4.05
C ALA A 162 4.39 9.15 3.96
N HIS A 163 4.05 8.20 3.08
CA HIS A 163 4.88 7.04 2.81
C HIS A 163 6.22 7.47 2.18
N ASN A 164 6.23 8.40 1.24
CA ASN A 164 7.47 8.95 0.70
C ASN A 164 8.33 9.63 1.79
N ALA A 165 7.71 10.42 2.67
CA ALA A 165 8.41 11.01 3.82
C ALA A 165 8.96 9.94 4.79
N TYR A 166 8.22 8.85 5.00
CA TYR A 166 8.68 7.70 5.77
C TYR A 166 9.95 7.06 5.16
N LEU A 167 9.98 6.86 3.84
CA LEU A 167 11.16 6.32 3.14
C LEU A 167 12.40 7.22 3.28
N HIS A 168 12.19 8.53 3.46
CA HIS A 168 13.23 9.52 3.76
C HIS A 168 13.54 9.64 5.27
N LYS A 169 12.99 8.76 6.10
CA LYS A 169 13.15 8.71 7.57
C LYS A 169 12.56 9.93 8.30
N GLU A 170 11.67 10.67 7.67
CA GLU A 170 10.98 11.82 8.25
C GLU A 170 9.73 11.36 9.04
N TYR A 171 9.90 10.40 9.97
CA TYR A 171 8.79 9.70 10.63
C TYR A 171 7.79 10.62 11.34
N LYS A 172 8.27 11.70 11.98
CA LYS A 172 7.39 12.68 12.63
C LYS A 172 6.54 13.47 11.63
N ARG A 173 7.13 13.82 10.48
CA ARG A 173 6.41 14.53 9.41
C ARG A 173 5.37 13.60 8.78
N ALA A 174 5.76 12.38 8.45
CA ALA A 174 4.86 11.36 7.92
C ALA A 174 3.67 11.10 8.86
N LEU A 175 3.93 10.92 10.16
CA LEU A 175 2.90 10.75 11.17
C LEU A 175 1.94 11.95 11.24
N GLY A 176 2.48 13.18 11.25
CA GLY A 176 1.68 14.41 11.26
C GLY A 176 0.80 14.58 10.02
N LEU A 177 1.33 14.26 8.83
CA LEU A 177 0.56 14.25 7.57
C LEU A 177 -0.66 13.33 7.70
N CYS A 178 -0.47 12.07 8.10
CA CYS A 178 -1.57 11.13 8.24
C CYS A 178 -2.60 11.57 9.29
N GLN A 179 -2.16 12.04 10.47
CA GLN A 179 -3.05 12.48 11.54
C GLN A 179 -3.89 13.70 11.13
N SER A 180 -3.31 14.64 10.39
CA SER A 180 -4.03 15.82 9.90
C SER A 180 -5.21 15.46 9.00
N VAL A 181 -5.09 14.41 8.17
CA VAL A 181 -6.17 13.96 7.29
C VAL A 181 -7.38 13.54 8.10
N PHE A 182 -7.19 12.78 9.18
CA PHE A 182 -8.30 12.34 10.05
C PHE A 182 -9.05 13.51 10.71
N LEU A 183 -8.43 14.68 10.87
CA LEU A 183 -9.08 15.89 11.41
C LEU A 183 -9.90 16.64 10.37
N MET A 184 -9.61 16.45 9.08
CA MET A 184 -10.20 17.20 7.97
C MET A 184 -11.18 16.38 7.13
N LEU A 185 -11.18 15.05 7.26
CA LEU A 185 -12.08 14.19 6.52
C LEU A 185 -13.54 14.43 6.95
N ASP A 186 -14.40 14.55 5.95
CA ASP A 186 -15.85 14.78 6.03
C ASP A 186 -16.67 13.49 6.01
N GLY A 187 -16.02 12.34 5.87
CA GLY A 187 -16.65 11.03 5.78
C GLY A 187 -15.73 9.88 6.17
N CYS A 188 -16.25 8.67 6.11
CA CYS A 188 -15.49 7.45 6.33
C CYS A 188 -15.09 6.89 4.96
N TYR A 189 -13.79 6.93 4.65
CA TYR A 189 -13.22 6.37 3.41
C TYR A 189 -12.36 5.16 3.79
N PRO A 190 -12.95 3.96 3.99
CA PRO A 190 -12.26 2.86 4.67
C PRO A 190 -10.93 2.50 4.02
N VAL A 191 -10.90 2.36 2.69
CA VAL A 191 -9.68 2.00 1.97
C VAL A 191 -8.57 3.05 2.18
N ALA A 192 -8.83 4.34 1.95
CA ALA A 192 -7.83 5.39 2.15
C ALA A 192 -7.38 5.48 3.62
N MET A 193 -8.32 5.32 4.56
CA MET A 193 -8.03 5.35 6.00
C MET A 193 -7.13 4.18 6.44
N GLU A 194 -7.32 2.99 5.89
CA GLU A 194 -6.48 1.81 6.18
C GLU A 194 -5.03 2.05 5.76
N TYR A 195 -4.80 2.57 4.56
CA TYR A 195 -3.47 2.96 4.09
C TYR A 195 -2.82 4.06 4.96
N LEU A 196 -3.60 5.05 5.40
CA LEU A 196 -3.12 6.06 6.36
C LEU A 196 -2.74 5.42 7.71
N TYR A 197 -3.50 4.45 8.21
CA TYR A 197 -3.14 3.70 9.41
C TYR A 197 -1.87 2.89 9.21
N CYS A 198 -1.64 2.28 8.04
CA CYS A 198 -0.41 1.54 7.76
C CYS A 198 0.82 2.44 7.97
N VAL A 199 0.82 3.65 7.40
CA VAL A 199 1.93 4.60 7.58
C VAL A 199 2.02 5.11 9.03
N ILE A 200 0.90 5.31 9.73
CA ILE A 200 0.90 5.66 11.16
C ILE A 200 1.61 4.56 11.97
N ILE A 201 1.26 3.29 11.76
CA ILE A 201 1.86 2.14 12.45
C ILE A 201 3.37 2.10 12.19
N MET A 202 3.77 2.21 10.91
CA MET A 202 5.18 2.26 10.48
C MET A 202 5.94 3.39 11.16
N CYS A 203 5.36 4.59 11.26
CA CYS A 203 5.99 5.73 11.93
C CYS A 203 6.10 5.52 13.44
N LEU A 204 5.01 5.09 14.10
CA LEU A 204 4.96 4.89 15.55
C LEU A 204 5.99 3.83 16.01
N ILE A 205 6.14 2.73 15.27
CA ILE A 205 7.12 1.71 15.62
C ILE A 205 8.56 2.20 15.48
N ASN A 206 8.87 3.00 14.45
CA ASN A 206 10.19 3.63 14.30
C ASN A 206 10.45 4.73 15.36
N LEU A 207 9.39 5.36 15.88
CA LEU A 207 9.45 6.30 17.00
C LEU A 207 9.43 5.62 18.37
N LYS A 208 9.54 4.28 18.42
CA LYS A 208 9.53 3.46 19.64
C LYS A 208 8.23 3.59 20.47
N GLN A 209 7.13 4.01 19.85
CA GLN A 209 5.80 4.11 20.46
C GLN A 209 5.00 2.83 20.23
N GLN A 210 5.48 1.72 20.80
CA GLN A 210 4.97 0.36 20.53
C GLN A 210 3.49 0.19 20.86
N ASP A 211 3.04 0.70 22.01
CA ASP A 211 1.64 0.55 22.45
C ASP A 211 0.68 1.31 21.54
N GLU A 212 1.06 2.50 21.09
CA GLU A 212 0.26 3.28 20.13
C GLU A 212 0.23 2.63 18.76
N ALA A 213 1.36 2.07 18.29
CA ALA A 213 1.41 1.29 17.05
C ALA A 213 0.45 0.09 17.10
N ARG A 214 0.42 -0.63 18.23
CA ARG A 214 -0.50 -1.76 18.45
C ARG A 214 -1.96 -1.32 18.44
N LYS A 215 -2.30 -0.23 19.11
CA LYS A 215 -3.67 0.33 19.10
C LYS A 215 -4.10 0.72 17.68
N ALA A 216 -3.21 1.37 16.93
CA ALA A 216 -3.46 1.75 15.54
C ALA A 216 -3.67 0.52 14.65
N LEU A 217 -2.85 -0.52 14.79
CA LEU A 217 -3.01 -1.78 14.04
C LEU A 217 -4.35 -2.45 14.34
N ILE A 218 -4.72 -2.61 15.62
CA ILE A 218 -6.00 -3.24 15.98
C ILE A 218 -7.18 -2.45 15.42
N LYS A 219 -7.12 -1.11 15.45
CA LYS A 219 -8.16 -0.25 14.88
C LYS A 219 -8.27 -0.44 13.36
N ALA A 220 -7.15 -0.42 12.65
CA ALA A 220 -7.13 -0.62 11.20
C ALA A 220 -7.60 -2.03 10.81
N TRP A 221 -7.13 -3.06 11.51
CA TRP A 221 -7.52 -4.44 11.27
C TRP A 221 -9.03 -4.67 11.44
N ASN A 222 -9.62 -4.13 12.52
CA ASN A 222 -11.05 -4.25 12.77
C ASN A 222 -11.89 -3.44 11.77
N MET A 223 -11.35 -2.36 11.19
CA MET A 223 -12.01 -1.60 10.13
C MET A 223 -12.01 -2.37 8.81
N ALA A 224 -10.90 -3.02 8.47
CA ALA A 224 -10.72 -3.76 7.23
C ALA A 224 -11.47 -5.10 7.20
N LYS A 225 -11.58 -5.76 8.36
CA LYS A 225 -12.10 -7.13 8.49
C LYS A 225 -13.52 -7.35 7.92
N PRO A 226 -14.51 -6.47 8.14
CA PRO A 226 -15.87 -6.66 7.61
C PRO A 226 -15.96 -6.72 6.09
N ASP A 227 -15.09 -5.99 5.38
CA ASP A 227 -15.03 -5.99 3.91
C ASP A 227 -13.97 -6.98 3.37
N GLY A 228 -13.23 -7.64 4.26
CA GLY A 228 -12.16 -8.57 3.91
C GLY A 228 -10.93 -7.90 3.31
N PHE A 229 -10.69 -6.61 3.59
CA PHE A 229 -9.52 -5.92 3.06
C PHE A 229 -8.22 -6.41 3.72
N LEU A 230 -7.26 -6.79 2.88
CA LEU A 230 -5.97 -7.37 3.28
C LEU A 230 -4.78 -6.67 2.61
N GLU A 231 -4.98 -6.14 1.40
CA GLU A 231 -3.90 -5.59 0.57
C GLU A 231 -3.08 -4.48 1.26
N PRO A 232 -3.68 -3.51 2.00
CA PRO A 232 -2.89 -2.50 2.72
C PRO A 232 -1.89 -3.11 3.71
N PHE A 233 -2.24 -4.24 4.35
CA PHE A 233 -1.37 -4.93 5.29
C PHE A 233 -0.33 -5.81 4.59
N ILE A 234 -0.68 -6.40 3.44
CA ILE A 234 0.23 -7.19 2.61
C ILE A 234 1.37 -6.30 2.08
N GLU A 235 1.02 -5.18 1.48
CA GLU A 235 1.97 -4.26 0.84
C GLU A 235 2.94 -3.62 1.84
N HIS A 236 2.48 -3.37 3.07
CA HIS A 236 3.26 -2.66 4.09
C HIS A 236 3.85 -3.59 5.16
N HIS A 237 3.63 -4.91 5.06
CA HIS A 237 4.02 -5.91 6.07
C HIS A 237 5.47 -5.71 6.55
N GLY A 238 6.43 -5.66 5.62
CA GLY A 238 7.84 -5.55 5.94
C GLY A 238 8.21 -4.26 6.70
N LEU A 239 7.47 -3.18 6.47
CA LEU A 239 7.72 -1.87 7.10
C LEU A 239 7.02 -1.72 8.46
N MET A 240 6.08 -2.59 8.81
CA MET A 240 5.42 -2.60 10.12
C MET A 240 6.25 -3.26 11.22
N LEU A 241 7.47 -3.74 10.92
CA LEU A 241 8.46 -4.21 11.89
C LEU A 241 7.92 -5.24 12.90
N GLY A 242 7.18 -6.24 12.43
CA GLY A 242 6.70 -7.32 13.28
C GLY A 242 5.38 -7.06 14.02
N GLN A 243 4.69 -5.94 13.76
CA GLN A 243 3.42 -5.63 14.45
C GLN A 243 2.32 -6.66 14.12
N ILE A 244 2.24 -7.13 12.87
CA ILE A 244 1.30 -8.16 12.45
C ILE A 244 1.60 -9.49 13.16
N GLU A 245 2.88 -9.90 13.22
CA GLU A 245 3.32 -11.09 13.97
C GLU A 245 3.02 -10.99 15.46
N ALA A 246 3.15 -9.80 16.05
CA ALA A 246 2.94 -9.59 17.48
C ALA A 246 1.46 -9.55 17.87
N CYS A 247 0.60 -9.05 16.99
CA CYS A 247 -0.80 -8.77 17.34
C CYS A 247 -1.79 -9.74 16.68
N ILE A 248 -1.65 -9.96 15.38
CA ILE A 248 -2.65 -10.70 14.59
C ILE A 248 -2.39 -12.20 14.67
N LYS A 249 -1.13 -12.64 14.54
CA LYS A 249 -0.77 -14.07 14.64
C LYS A 249 -1.31 -14.78 15.89
N PRO A 250 -1.19 -14.24 17.13
CA PRO A 250 -1.75 -14.89 18.30
C PRO A 250 -3.28 -14.74 18.44
N ALA A 251 -3.86 -13.64 17.96
CA ALA A 251 -5.28 -13.34 18.12
C ALA A 251 -6.16 -14.01 17.05
N GLU A 252 -5.69 -14.05 15.81
CA GLU A 252 -6.40 -14.54 14.62
C GLU A 252 -5.47 -15.39 13.72
N PRO A 253 -5.09 -16.61 14.15
CA PRO A 253 -4.04 -17.40 13.49
C PRO A 253 -4.35 -17.79 12.03
N GLU A 254 -5.62 -18.00 11.70
CA GLU A 254 -6.04 -18.35 10.33
C GLU A 254 -5.91 -17.17 9.38
N SER A 255 -6.37 -15.99 9.80
CA SER A 255 -6.22 -14.75 9.04
C SER A 255 -4.75 -14.38 8.85
N TYR A 256 -3.92 -14.56 9.88
CA TYR A 256 -2.47 -14.39 9.75
C TYR A 256 -1.87 -15.37 8.73
N ARG A 257 -2.32 -16.64 8.70
CA ARG A 257 -1.81 -17.63 7.73
C ARG A 257 -2.12 -17.22 6.30
N GLN A 258 -3.35 -16.77 6.03
CA GLN A 258 -3.77 -16.28 4.71
C GLN A 258 -2.94 -15.05 4.30
N LEU A 259 -2.85 -14.04 5.17
CA LEU A 259 -2.05 -12.83 4.92
C LEU A 259 -0.57 -13.18 4.68
N SER A 260 0.01 -14.09 5.48
CA SER A 260 1.41 -14.50 5.37
C SER A 260 1.71 -15.15 4.01
N GLN A 261 0.77 -15.89 3.41
CA GLN A 261 0.95 -16.47 2.07
C GLN A 261 0.91 -15.37 1.01
N ALA A 262 -0.03 -14.43 1.13
CA ALA A 262 -0.14 -13.30 0.21
C ALA A 262 1.09 -12.39 0.26
N VAL A 263 1.64 -12.11 1.45
CA VAL A 263 2.91 -11.37 1.64
C VAL A 263 4.07 -12.02 0.89
N ILE A 264 4.19 -13.35 0.91
CA ILE A 264 5.25 -14.06 0.18
C ILE A 264 5.08 -13.86 -1.33
N ALA A 265 3.86 -14.01 -1.85
CA ALA A 265 3.59 -13.84 -3.27
C ALA A 265 3.85 -12.39 -3.74
N PHE A 266 3.26 -11.41 -3.05
CA PHE A 266 3.44 -9.98 -3.33
C PHE A 266 4.92 -9.58 -3.27
N SER A 267 5.62 -9.92 -2.18
CA SER A 267 7.02 -9.50 -1.99
C SER A 267 7.96 -10.03 -3.07
N ARG A 268 7.76 -11.26 -3.55
CA ARG A 268 8.53 -11.81 -4.68
C ARG A 268 8.30 -11.02 -5.96
N GLY A 269 7.04 -10.72 -6.30
CA GLY A 269 6.70 -9.88 -7.44
C GLY A 269 7.29 -8.49 -7.33
N TRP A 270 7.16 -7.87 -6.16
CA TRP A 270 7.73 -6.56 -5.85
C TRP A 270 9.25 -6.55 -6.05
N MET A 271 9.97 -7.55 -5.49
CA MET A 271 11.42 -7.69 -5.65
C MET A 271 11.84 -7.85 -7.12
N ALA A 272 11.07 -8.57 -7.93
CA ALA A 272 11.35 -8.77 -9.35
C ALA A 272 11.30 -7.46 -10.17
N ILE A 273 10.67 -6.41 -9.65
CA ILE A 273 10.65 -5.06 -10.25
C ILE A 273 11.63 -4.12 -9.54
N HIS A 274 11.57 -4.06 -8.21
CA HIS A 274 12.37 -3.15 -7.39
C HIS A 274 13.88 -3.44 -7.50
N ASN A 275 14.30 -4.69 -7.32
CA ASN A 275 15.73 -5.02 -7.19
C ASN A 275 16.52 -4.65 -8.46
N PRO A 276 16.07 -5.00 -9.69
CA PRO A 276 16.78 -4.58 -10.89
C PRO A 276 16.86 -3.07 -11.09
N GLN A 277 15.81 -2.33 -10.70
CA GLN A 277 15.76 -0.87 -10.92
C GLN A 277 16.69 -0.09 -9.99
N LEU A 278 16.86 -0.55 -8.75
CA LEU A 278 17.72 0.12 -7.75
C LEU A 278 19.04 -0.60 -7.50
N GLN A 279 19.36 -1.64 -8.29
CA GLN A 279 20.51 -2.52 -8.06
C GLN A 279 20.55 -3.04 -6.60
N SER A 280 19.37 -3.36 -6.08
CA SER A 280 19.17 -3.82 -4.70
C SER A 280 19.19 -5.35 -4.62
N SER A 281 19.38 -5.87 -3.40
CA SER A 281 19.48 -7.30 -3.11
C SER A 281 18.49 -7.73 -2.02
N VAL A 282 17.31 -7.08 -1.95
CA VAL A 282 16.25 -7.49 -1.02
C VAL A 282 15.93 -8.97 -1.26
N THR A 283 15.91 -9.75 -0.18
CA THR A 283 15.88 -11.21 -0.25
C THR A 283 14.46 -11.79 -0.20
N ASP A 284 14.25 -12.87 -0.96
CA ASP A 284 13.05 -13.70 -0.94
C ASP A 284 13.24 -15.02 -0.16
N LYS A 285 14.42 -15.21 0.46
CA LYS A 285 14.79 -16.43 1.18
C LYS A 285 14.17 -16.55 2.57
N LEU A 286 13.65 -15.44 3.12
CA LEU A 286 13.14 -15.36 4.48
C LEU A 286 11.63 -15.51 4.51
N THR A 287 11.12 -16.21 5.52
CA THR A 287 9.70 -16.17 5.86
C THR A 287 9.29 -14.77 6.36
N PRO A 288 7.99 -14.40 6.35
CA PRO A 288 7.55 -13.10 6.87
C PRO A 288 7.99 -12.82 8.31
N MET A 289 7.99 -13.85 9.17
CA MET A 289 8.50 -13.74 10.55
C MET A 289 10.02 -13.48 10.59
N GLU A 290 10.80 -14.23 9.82
CA GLU A 290 12.26 -14.04 9.74
C GLU A 290 12.61 -12.67 9.15
N TYR A 291 11.84 -12.21 8.16
CA TYR A 291 12.01 -10.90 7.55
C TYR A 291 11.72 -9.77 8.57
N SER A 292 10.64 -9.87 9.35
CA SER A 292 10.35 -8.94 10.45
C SER A 292 11.48 -8.89 11.49
N ILE A 293 12.07 -10.03 11.86
CA ILE A 293 13.24 -10.09 12.77
C ILE A 293 14.46 -9.44 12.12
N ALA A 294 14.74 -9.74 10.85
CA ALA A 294 15.86 -9.16 10.10
C ALA A 294 15.72 -7.63 9.97
N MET A 295 14.51 -7.13 9.70
CA MET A 295 14.19 -5.70 9.64
C MET A 295 14.41 -4.99 10.97
N LEU A 296 13.90 -5.53 12.08
CA LEU A 296 14.15 -5.00 13.42
C LEU A 296 15.65 -4.99 13.72
N ALA A 297 16.34 -6.08 13.35
CA ALA A 297 17.75 -6.23 13.61
C ALA A 297 18.64 -5.29 12.80
N SER A 298 18.34 -5.06 11.53
CA SER A 298 19.06 -4.12 10.67
C SER A 298 18.88 -2.66 11.13
N LYS A 299 17.75 -2.36 11.78
CA LYS A 299 17.43 -1.07 12.41
C LYS A 299 17.97 -0.93 13.85
N GLY A 300 18.83 -1.84 14.29
CA GLY A 300 19.59 -1.72 15.54
C GLY A 300 18.86 -2.13 16.82
N TRP A 301 17.70 -2.79 16.72
CA TRP A 301 17.00 -3.28 17.90
C TRP A 301 17.77 -4.43 18.55
N THR A 302 17.94 -4.44 19.87
CA THR A 302 18.60 -5.55 20.58
C THR A 302 17.76 -6.82 20.56
N ASN A 303 18.38 -7.99 20.80
CA ASN A 303 17.63 -9.25 20.87
C ASN A 303 16.57 -9.23 21.98
N GLN A 304 16.79 -8.46 23.05
CA GLN A 304 15.81 -8.26 24.13
C GLN A 304 14.63 -7.40 23.67
N GLU A 305 14.88 -6.31 22.94
CA GLU A 305 13.81 -5.48 22.39
C GLU A 305 12.98 -6.25 21.36
N ILE A 306 13.61 -7.03 20.47
CA ILE A 306 12.92 -7.87 19.48
C ILE A 306 12.08 -8.94 20.19
N ALA A 307 12.66 -9.61 21.19
CA ALA A 307 11.96 -10.60 22.00
C ALA A 307 10.70 -10.02 22.66
N LYS A 308 10.83 -8.84 23.28
CA LYS A 308 9.69 -8.11 23.86
C LYS A 308 8.64 -7.76 22.81
N GLN A 309 9.07 -7.19 21.67
CA GLN A 309 8.19 -6.77 20.58
C GLN A 309 7.34 -7.91 20.03
N LEU A 310 7.94 -9.08 19.85
CA LEU A 310 7.29 -10.25 19.24
C LEU A 310 6.70 -11.21 20.27
N SER A 311 6.76 -10.87 21.57
CA SER A 311 6.36 -11.76 22.67
C SER A 311 7.06 -13.13 22.63
N LEU A 312 8.36 -13.13 22.36
CA LEU A 312 9.23 -14.32 22.28
C LEU A 312 10.35 -14.25 23.33
N SER A 313 11.07 -15.36 23.51
CA SER A 313 12.27 -15.37 24.37
C SER A 313 13.50 -14.83 23.62
N PRO A 314 14.47 -14.19 24.31
CA PRO A 314 15.73 -13.77 23.68
C PRO A 314 16.51 -14.92 23.05
N ASN A 315 16.41 -16.15 23.58
CA ASN A 315 17.04 -17.34 23.00
C ASN A 315 16.38 -17.72 21.68
N THR A 316 15.04 -17.65 21.60
CA THR A 316 14.30 -17.85 20.34
C THR A 316 14.77 -16.86 19.27
N ILE A 317 14.98 -15.58 19.63
CA ILE A 317 15.51 -14.58 18.70
C ILE A 317 16.93 -14.91 18.25
N LYS A 318 17.81 -15.39 19.14
CA LYS A 318 19.16 -15.85 18.76
C LYS A 318 19.10 -16.99 17.74
N HIS A 319 18.21 -17.96 17.94
CA HIS A 319 18.03 -19.07 16.98
C HIS A 319 17.54 -18.58 15.62
N TYR A 320 16.56 -17.66 15.59
CA TYR A 320 16.12 -17.04 14.34
C TYR A 320 17.24 -16.30 13.63
N LEU A 321 18.00 -15.46 14.34
CA LEU A 321 19.11 -14.71 13.75
C LEU A 321 20.21 -15.62 13.20
N SER A 322 20.57 -16.69 13.93
CA SER A 322 21.54 -17.67 13.44
C SER A 322 21.08 -18.35 12.15
N ARG A 323 19.80 -18.70 12.06
CA ARG A 323 19.21 -19.26 10.84
C ARG A 323 19.16 -18.23 9.70
N ILE A 324 18.78 -16.98 9.97
CA ILE A 324 18.76 -15.89 8.99
C ILE A 324 20.16 -15.68 8.41
N PHE A 325 21.18 -15.60 9.27
CA PHE A 325 22.58 -15.42 8.86
C PHE A 325 23.04 -16.55 7.94
N HIS A 326 22.72 -17.80 8.29
CA HIS A 326 23.00 -18.95 7.43
C HIS A 326 22.26 -18.90 6.09
N LEU A 327 20.97 -18.52 6.07
CA LEU A 327 20.20 -18.44 4.81
C LEU A 327 20.71 -17.34 3.87
N LEU A 328 21.19 -16.23 4.43
CA LEU A 328 21.70 -15.09 3.69
C LEU A 328 23.20 -15.14 3.40
N ASP A 329 23.92 -16.12 3.96
CA ASP A 329 25.37 -16.25 3.85
C ASP A 329 26.12 -15.01 4.37
N ILE A 330 25.77 -14.60 5.59
CA ILE A 330 26.39 -13.47 6.32
C ILE A 330 26.80 -13.90 7.72
N GLU A 331 27.73 -13.18 8.34
CA GLU A 331 28.23 -13.49 9.69
C GLU A 331 27.76 -12.47 10.74
N LYS A 332 27.52 -11.23 10.31
CA LYS A 332 27.32 -10.09 11.21
C LYS A 332 25.97 -9.44 10.98
N ARG A 333 25.44 -8.87 12.06
CA ARG A 333 24.14 -8.19 12.07
C ARG A 333 24.11 -6.99 11.13
N GLU A 334 25.22 -6.27 10.99
CA GLU A 334 25.36 -5.07 10.17
C GLU A 334 25.21 -5.39 8.67
N GLU A 335 25.47 -6.64 8.28
CA GLU A 335 25.37 -7.15 6.91
C GLU A 335 23.93 -7.42 6.47
N LEU A 336 22.94 -7.35 7.38
CA LEU A 336 21.52 -7.52 7.03
C LEU A 336 20.97 -6.40 6.14
N LYS A 337 21.55 -5.19 6.19
CA LYS A 337 20.99 -3.98 5.57
C LYS A 337 20.69 -4.11 4.07
N PRO A 338 21.53 -4.73 3.22
CA PRO A 338 21.25 -4.87 1.79
C PRO A 338 20.13 -5.87 1.47
N PHE A 339 19.79 -6.77 2.41
CA PHE A 339 18.82 -7.85 2.19
C PHE A 339 17.40 -7.49 2.62
N VAL A 340 17.20 -6.34 3.24
CA VAL A 340 15.90 -5.89 3.74
C VAL A 340 15.55 -4.49 3.26
N ASN A 341 14.27 -4.12 3.35
CA ASN A 341 13.77 -2.82 2.92
C ASN A 341 14.32 -1.68 3.81
N LYS A 342 14.52 -0.49 3.22
CA LYS A 342 15.12 0.66 3.90
C LYS A 342 14.23 1.26 4.99
#